data_AF-A0A8R1IQT1-F1
#
_entry.id   AF-A0A8R1IQT1-F1
#
_cell.length_a   1.000
_cell.length_b   1.000
_cell.length_c   1.000
_cell.angle_alpha   90.00
_cell.angle_beta   90.00
_cell.angle_gamma   90.00
#
_symmetry.space_group_name_H-M   'P 1'
#
loop_
_entity.id
_entity.type
_entity.pdbx_description
1 polymer ?
#
loop_
_entity_poly.entity_id
_entity_poly.type
_entity_poly.pdbx_seq_one_letter_code
_entity_poly.pdbx_strand_id
1 'polypeptide(L)'
;MDVQEALKRPQKIKKRLRIYISHTFIAGKEPEKETDDAAVPMWELRVEGRLLDDMQQPAAGANPRPVPKRKFSSFFKSLVIELDKDIYGPDNHLVEWHRTPQTNETDGFQVKRPGDRPVKCTILLLLDYQPMKFKLHPRLVQSARNRRRNATTDH
;
A
#
# COMPACT_ATOMS: atom_id res chain seq x y z
N MET A 1 -27.77 -6.98 -32.74
CA MET A 1 -28.08 -6.80 -31.31
C MET A 1 -26.78 -6.55 -30.54
N ASP A 2 -25.84 -5.78 -31.12
CA ASP A 2 -24.41 -5.90 -30.78
C ASP A 2 -23.81 -4.61 -30.18
N VAL A 3 -24.61 -3.54 -30.07
CA VAL A 3 -24.17 -2.26 -29.50
C VAL A 3 -24.27 -2.28 -27.97
N GLN A 4 -25.24 -3.00 -27.37
CA GLN A 4 -25.39 -3.08 -25.91
C GLN A 4 -24.35 -4.00 -25.23
N GLU A 5 -23.70 -4.91 -25.98
CA GLU A 5 -22.62 -5.77 -25.44
C GLU A 5 -21.28 -5.05 -25.32
N ALA A 6 -21.02 -4.05 -26.16
CA ALA A 6 -19.79 -3.26 -26.12
C ALA A 6 -19.70 -2.32 -24.89
N LEU A 7 -20.85 -1.90 -24.35
CA LEU A 7 -20.94 -1.05 -23.14
C LEU A 7 -20.57 -1.77 -21.82
N LYS A 8 -20.40 -3.10 -21.84
CA LYS A 8 -20.13 -3.89 -20.62
C LYS A 8 -18.67 -4.19 -20.34
N ARG A 9 -17.72 -3.78 -21.20
CA ARG A 9 -16.29 -3.96 -20.92
C ARG A 9 -15.79 -2.79 -20.08
N PRO A 10 -15.53 -2.95 -18.76
CA PRO A 10 -14.97 -1.85 -17.98
C PRO A 10 -13.65 -1.41 -18.63
N GLN A 11 -13.61 -0.15 -19.09
CA GLN A 11 -12.38 0.44 -19.60
C GLN A 11 -11.34 0.41 -18.48
N LYS A 12 -10.26 -0.34 -18.71
CA LYS A 12 -9.17 -0.46 -17.75
C LYS A 12 -8.34 0.82 -17.82
N ILE A 13 -8.68 1.79 -16.98
CA ILE A 13 -7.86 2.99 -16.79
C ILE A 13 -6.64 2.58 -15.98
N LYS A 14 -5.46 2.60 -16.61
CA LYS A 14 -4.18 2.39 -15.92
C LYS A 14 -3.69 3.74 -15.42
N LYS A 15 -3.54 3.89 -14.11
CA LYS A 15 -2.90 5.05 -13.47
C LYS A 15 -1.68 4.60 -12.68
N ARG A 16 -0.73 5.51 -12.47
CA ARG A 16 0.50 5.24 -11.71
C ARG A 16 0.34 5.79 -10.30
N LEU A 17 0.38 4.93 -9.28
CA LEU A 17 0.50 5.37 -7.89
C LEU A 17 1.98 5.52 -7.54
N ARG A 18 2.39 6.69 -7.08
CA ARG A 18 3.75 6.93 -6.55
C ARG A 18 3.71 6.87 -5.04
N ILE A 19 4.59 6.06 -4.45
CA ILE A 19 4.70 5.86 -3.02
C ILE A 19 5.98 6.53 -2.53
N TYR A 20 5.88 7.23 -1.41
CA TYR A 20 6.98 7.88 -0.71
C TYR A 20 7.18 7.21 0.64
N ILE A 21 8.42 6.85 0.95
CA ILE A 21 8.83 6.30 2.24
C ILE A 21 9.91 7.23 2.76
N SER A 22 9.64 7.85 3.90
CA SER A 22 10.58 8.78 4.55
C SER A 22 10.65 8.48 6.03
N HIS A 23 11.77 8.79 6.65
CA HIS A 23 11.90 8.75 8.10
C HIS A 23 12.53 10.05 8.61
N THR A 24 12.20 10.40 9.86
CA THR A 24 12.83 11.49 10.60
C THR A 24 13.25 10.98 11.96
N PHE A 25 14.42 11.41 12.44
CA PHE A 25 14.93 11.06 13.75
C PHE A 25 14.96 12.30 14.65
N ILE A 26 14.53 12.13 15.89
CA ILE A 26 14.57 13.13 16.95
C ILE A 26 15.56 12.60 17.98
N ALA A 27 16.71 13.27 18.09
CA ALA A 27 17.70 12.94 19.09
C ALA A 27 17.13 13.17 20.51
N GLY A 28 17.53 12.30 21.43
CA GLY A 28 17.24 12.50 22.84
C GLY A 28 17.96 13.74 23.37
N LYS A 29 17.45 14.28 24.48
CA LYS A 29 18.09 15.38 25.20
C LYS A 29 18.32 14.96 26.63
N GLU A 30 19.54 15.17 27.09
CA GLU A 30 19.85 15.06 28.51
C GLU A 30 19.21 16.24 29.26
N PRO A 31 18.73 16.03 30.49
CA PRO A 31 18.14 17.09 31.28
C PRO A 31 19.22 18.11 31.65
N GLU A 32 19.08 19.36 31.18
CA GLU A 32 20.05 20.42 31.49
C GLU A 32 19.94 20.92 32.94
N LYS A 33 18.80 20.64 33.60
CA LYS A 33 18.51 20.99 35.00
C LYS A 33 17.77 19.83 35.66
N GLU A 34 17.89 19.69 36.98
CA GLU A 34 17.17 18.67 37.78
C GLU A 34 15.63 18.74 37.66
N THR A 35 15.10 19.85 37.13
CA THR A 35 13.66 20.07 36.91
C THR A 35 13.20 19.75 35.49
N ASP A 36 14.12 19.38 34.58
CA ASP A 36 13.80 19.06 33.19
C ASP A 36 13.73 17.55 32.99
N ASP A 37 12.77 17.08 32.20
CA ASP A 37 12.61 15.65 31.89
C ASP A 37 13.52 15.26 30.72
N ALA A 38 14.25 14.15 30.89
CA ALA A 38 15.06 13.58 29.81
C ALA A 38 14.18 13.20 28.62
N ALA A 39 14.53 13.67 27.42
CA ALA A 39 13.81 13.30 26.20
C ALA A 39 14.38 12.01 25.61
N VAL A 40 13.55 10.98 25.47
CA VAL A 40 13.93 9.70 24.87
C VAL A 40 14.10 9.87 23.35
N PRO A 41 15.21 9.40 22.74
CA PRO A 41 15.39 9.43 21.29
C PRO A 41 14.29 8.64 20.60
N MET A 42 13.80 9.16 19.48
CA MET A 42 12.71 8.52 18.76
C MET A 42 12.81 8.77 17.26
N TRP A 43 12.20 7.88 16.49
CA TRP A 43 12.06 8.05 15.06
C TRP A 43 10.59 8.00 14.65
N GLU A 44 10.34 8.57 13.48
CA GLU A 44 9.06 8.55 12.80
C GLU A 44 9.26 8.04 11.37
N LEU A 45 8.47 7.05 10.96
CA LEU A 45 8.40 6.53 9.60
C LEU A 45 7.07 6.97 8.98
N ARG A 46 7.12 7.52 7.77
CA ARG A 46 5.95 7.89 6.97
C ARG A 46 5.89 7.08 5.69
N VAL A 47 4.70 6.54 5.42
CA VAL A 47 4.37 5.85 4.17
C VAL A 47 3.20 6.59 3.53
N GLU A 48 3.48 7.32 2.46
CA GLU A 48 2.52 8.18 1.78
C GLU A 48 2.40 7.78 0.31
N GLY A 49 1.34 8.22 -0.37
CA GLY A 49 1.31 8.09 -1.81
C GLY A 49 0.34 9.01 -2.52
N ARG A 50 0.62 9.21 -3.80
CA ARG A 50 -0.17 10.07 -4.67
C ARG A 50 -0.36 9.44 -6.03
N LEU A 51 -1.57 9.55 -6.56
CA LEU A 51 -1.84 9.17 -7.94
C LEU A 51 -1.16 10.18 -8.86
N LEU A 52 -0.34 9.69 -9.78
CA LEU A 52 0.15 10.50 -10.88
C LEU A 52 -0.96 10.50 -11.93
N ASP A 53 -1.46 11.69 -12.25
CA ASP A 53 -2.26 11.86 -13.45
C ASP A 53 -1.29 11.86 -14.63
N ASP A 54 -1.31 10.77 -15.42
CA ASP A 54 -0.73 10.82 -16.75
C ASP A 54 -1.54 11.89 -17.50
N MET A 55 -0.92 13.02 -17.81
CA MET A 55 -1.56 14.15 -18.48
C MET A 55 -2.14 13.70 -19.83
N GLN A 56 -3.37 13.22 -19.84
CA GLN A 56 -4.29 13.61 -20.89
C GLN A 56 -4.71 15.02 -20.52
N GLN A 57 -3.94 15.97 -21.06
CA GLN A 57 -4.34 17.37 -21.14
C GLN A 57 -5.84 17.38 -21.50
N PRO A 58 -6.71 18.02 -20.70
CA PRO A 58 -8.08 18.18 -21.13
C PRO A 58 -8.01 18.88 -22.49
N ALA A 59 -8.65 18.29 -23.51
CA ALA A 59 -8.83 18.94 -24.79
C ALA A 59 -9.31 20.38 -24.49
N ALA A 60 -8.58 21.37 -25.01
CA ALA A 60 -8.85 22.77 -24.78
C ALA A 60 -10.35 23.05 -25.02
N GLY A 61 -11.09 23.34 -23.94
CA GLY A 61 -12.54 23.60 -24.01
C GLY A 61 -13.42 22.83 -23.01
N ALA A 62 -12.92 21.80 -22.33
CA ALA A 62 -13.69 21.12 -21.28
C ALA A 62 -13.44 21.76 -19.90
N ASN A 63 -14.49 22.36 -19.30
CA ASN A 63 -14.47 22.79 -17.91
C ASN A 63 -13.99 21.64 -17.00
N PRO A 64 -12.86 21.76 -16.28
CA PRO A 64 -12.38 20.68 -15.44
C PRO A 64 -13.29 20.58 -14.22
N ARG A 65 -14.27 19.68 -14.28
CA ARG A 65 -14.99 19.25 -13.07
C ARG A 65 -13.96 18.63 -12.12
N PRO A 66 -13.82 19.11 -10.87
CA PRO A 66 -12.86 18.55 -9.93
C PRO A 66 -13.28 17.11 -9.61
N VAL A 67 -12.63 16.13 -10.24
CA VAL A 67 -12.78 14.72 -9.87
C VAL A 67 -12.14 14.55 -8.50
N PRO A 68 -12.86 14.01 -7.49
CA PRO A 68 -12.29 13.80 -6.16
C PRO A 68 -11.02 12.96 -6.26
N LYS A 69 -9.90 13.49 -5.74
CA LYS A 69 -8.65 12.74 -5.66
C LYS A 69 -8.84 11.58 -4.69
N ARG A 70 -8.70 10.36 -5.21
CA ARG A 70 -8.72 9.15 -4.39
C ARG A 70 -7.54 9.17 -3.41
N LYS A 71 -7.82 8.92 -2.14
CA LYS A 71 -6.83 8.87 -1.06
C LYS A 71 -5.87 7.70 -1.24
N PHE A 72 -4.64 7.83 -0.74
CA PHE A 72 -3.63 6.77 -0.79
C PHE A 72 -4.12 5.44 -0.23
N SER A 73 -4.73 5.45 0.96
CA SER A 73 -5.19 4.22 1.61
C SER A 73 -6.35 3.54 0.86
N SER A 74 -7.06 4.28 -0.03
CA SER A 74 -8.15 3.76 -0.87
C SER A 74 -7.69 2.73 -1.93
N PHE A 75 -6.38 2.57 -2.14
CA PHE A 75 -5.84 1.56 -3.07
C PHE A 75 -5.48 0.22 -2.40
N PHE A 76 -5.50 0.12 -1.07
CA PHE A 76 -5.02 -1.05 -0.34
C PHE A 76 -6.08 -1.66 0.59
N LYS A 77 -6.13 -3.00 0.62
CA LYS A 77 -6.88 -3.75 1.64
C LYS A 77 -6.17 -3.74 2.99
N SER A 78 -4.84 -3.84 2.98
CA SER A 78 -4.04 -3.81 4.18
C SER A 78 -2.62 -3.31 3.92
N LEU A 79 -1.99 -2.86 5.00
CA LEU A 79 -0.59 -2.47 5.09
C LEU A 79 -0.01 -3.11 6.35
N VAL A 80 1.18 -3.68 6.24
CA VAL A 80 1.95 -4.21 7.37
C VAL A 80 3.35 -3.63 7.33
N ILE A 81 3.84 -3.15 8.45
CA ILE A 81 5.23 -2.75 8.65
C ILE A 81 5.83 -3.68 9.69
N GLU A 82 6.79 -4.49 9.26
CA GLU A 82 7.58 -5.36 10.13
C GLU A 82 8.89 -4.65 10.46
N LEU A 83 9.16 -4.50 11.75
CA LEU A 83 10.41 -4.01 12.31
C LEU A 83 11.26 -5.19 12.78
N ASP A 84 12.52 -4.92 13.13
CA ASP A 84 13.41 -5.91 13.70
C ASP A 84 12.87 -6.46 15.04
N LYS A 85 12.62 -7.78 15.08
CA LYS A 85 12.11 -8.50 16.25
C LYS A 85 13.08 -8.48 17.42
N ASP A 86 14.39 -8.46 17.16
CA ASP A 86 15.39 -8.48 18.22
C ASP A 86 15.49 -7.11 18.92
N ILE A 87 15.04 -6.04 18.25
CA ILE A 87 15.01 -4.69 18.79
C ILE A 87 13.69 -4.39 19.51
N TYR A 88 12.54 -4.73 18.91
CA TYR A 88 11.22 -4.37 19.44
C TYR A 88 10.47 -5.52 20.12
N GLY A 89 11.02 -6.72 20.10
CA GLY A 89 10.38 -7.90 20.66
C GLY A 89 9.19 -8.40 19.84
N PRO A 90 8.60 -9.54 20.25
CA PRO A 90 7.54 -10.21 19.50
C PRO A 90 6.25 -9.38 19.38
N ASP A 91 5.99 -8.47 20.31
CA ASP A 91 4.68 -7.78 20.39
C ASP A 91 4.70 -6.39 19.75
N ASN A 92 5.85 -5.71 19.68
CA ASN A 92 5.92 -4.32 19.19
C ASN A 92 6.54 -4.17 17.79
N HIS A 93 7.10 -5.25 17.24
CA HIS A 93 7.75 -5.22 15.93
C HIS A 93 6.78 -5.17 14.75
N LEU A 94 5.47 -5.40 14.96
CA LEU A 94 4.46 -5.34 13.89
C LEU A 94 3.58 -4.10 14.05
N VAL A 95 3.34 -3.43 12.93
CA VAL A 95 2.28 -2.43 12.79
C VAL A 95 1.40 -2.83 11.63
N GLU A 96 0.13 -3.10 11.92
CA GLU A 96 -0.83 -3.56 10.94
C GLU A 96 -1.98 -2.56 10.78
N TRP A 97 -2.37 -2.33 9.53
CA TRP A 97 -3.57 -1.60 9.20
C TRP A 97 -4.38 -2.42 8.21
N HIS A 98 -5.66 -2.59 8.51
CA HIS A 98 -6.63 -3.32 7.69
C HIS A 98 -7.79 -2.40 7.36
N ARG A 99 -8.17 -2.30 6.09
CA ARG A 99 -9.36 -1.56 5.69
C ARG A 99 -10.61 -2.31 6.13
N THR A 100 -11.44 -1.62 6.87
CA THR A 100 -12.84 -2.00 7.17
C THR A 100 -13.81 -1.02 6.49
N PRO A 101 -15.10 -1.36 6.37
CA PRO A 101 -16.10 -0.45 5.81
C PRO A 101 -16.22 0.90 6.54
N GLN A 102 -15.79 0.97 7.80
CA GLN A 102 -15.82 2.18 8.63
C GLN A 102 -14.48 2.91 8.67
N THR A 103 -13.44 2.39 8.00
CA THR A 103 -12.11 3.00 8.04
C THR A 103 -12.08 4.30 7.24
N ASN A 104 -11.70 5.40 7.89
CA ASN A 104 -11.47 6.66 7.20
C ASN A 104 -10.24 6.55 6.30
N GLU A 105 -10.40 6.97 5.05
CA GLU A 105 -9.29 6.97 4.09
C GLU A 105 -8.30 8.11 4.38
N THR A 106 -7.00 7.83 4.22
CA THR A 106 -5.89 8.75 4.51
C THR A 106 -4.89 8.76 3.36
N ASP A 107 -4.13 9.86 3.22
CA ASP A 107 -3.05 9.98 2.23
C ASP A 107 -1.70 9.41 2.71
N GLY A 108 -1.61 9.04 3.99
CA GLY A 108 -0.40 8.47 4.56
C GLY A 108 -0.61 7.78 5.89
N PHE A 109 0.37 6.94 6.23
CA PHE A 109 0.50 6.26 7.50
C PHE A 109 1.76 6.75 8.20
N GLN A 110 1.67 6.94 9.52
CA GLN A 110 2.77 7.43 10.33
C GLN A 110 2.97 6.49 11.52
N VAL A 111 4.20 6.04 11.72
CA VAL A 111 4.61 5.17 12.83
C VAL A 111 5.71 5.87 13.61
N LYS A 112 5.53 5.98 14.92
CA LYS A 112 6.53 6.53 15.84
C LYS A 112 7.00 5.45 16.80
N ARG A 113 8.31 5.31 16.99
CA ARG A 113 8.88 4.41 18.00
C ARG A 113 10.09 5.04 18.67
N PRO A 114 10.33 4.74 19.96
CA PRO A 114 11.58 5.09 20.61
C PRO A 114 12.73 4.26 20.02
N GLY A 115 13.93 4.83 20.06
CA GLY A 115 15.16 4.17 19.62
C GLY A 115 16.10 5.13 18.92
N ASP A 116 17.38 4.90 19.15
CA ASP A 116 18.54 5.64 18.63
C ASP A 116 19.38 4.81 17.64
N ARG A 117 19.02 3.53 17.44
CA ARG A 117 19.70 2.61 16.53
C ARG A 117 19.00 2.54 15.17
N PRO A 118 19.75 2.34 14.07
CA PRO A 118 19.14 1.97 12.80
C PRO A 118 18.33 0.67 12.91
N VAL A 119 17.12 0.67 12.35
CA VAL A 119 16.20 -0.47 12.38
C VAL A 119 15.86 -0.87 10.96
N LYS A 120 16.03 -2.16 10.62
CA LYS A 120 15.55 -2.69 9.35
C LYS A 120 14.02 -2.81 9.40
N CYS A 121 13.36 -2.36 8.33
CA CYS A 121 11.91 -2.53 8.19
C CYS A 121 11.54 -3.20 6.85
N THR A 122 10.47 -4.00 6.88
CA THR A 122 9.82 -4.59 5.70
C THR A 122 8.41 -4.04 5.61
N ILE A 123 8.07 -3.42 4.48
CA ILE A 123 6.74 -2.84 4.26
C ILE A 123 5.98 -3.69 3.24
N LEU A 124 4.86 -4.26 3.67
CA LEU A 124 3.98 -5.08 2.85
C LEU A 124 2.70 -4.33 2.56
N LEU A 125 2.35 -4.20 1.26
CA LEU A 125 1.17 -3.50 0.79
C LEU A 125 0.29 -4.45 0.01
N LEU A 126 -0.93 -4.69 0.50
CA LEU A 126 -1.91 -5.52 -0.20
C LEU A 126 -2.90 -4.64 -0.97
N LEU A 127 -2.77 -4.62 -2.30
CA LEU A 127 -3.66 -3.84 -3.17
C LEU A 127 -5.10 -4.37 -3.18
N ASP A 128 -6.04 -3.43 -3.28
CA ASP A 128 -7.46 -3.71 -3.40
C ASP A 128 -7.88 -3.79 -4.88
N TYR A 129 -7.83 -5.01 -5.43
CA TYR A 129 -8.21 -5.29 -6.82
C TYR A 129 -9.70 -5.63 -6.96
N GLN A 130 -10.38 -4.97 -7.90
CA GLN A 130 -11.72 -5.36 -8.35
C GLN A 130 -11.77 -5.59 -9.89
N PRO A 131 -12.24 -6.76 -10.37
CA PRO A 131 -12.47 -7.99 -9.61
C PRO A 131 -11.16 -8.54 -9.02
N MET A 132 -11.27 -9.35 -7.96
CA MET A 132 -10.12 -9.88 -7.23
C MET A 132 -9.23 -10.69 -8.18
N LYS A 133 -7.97 -10.27 -8.36
CA LYS A 133 -7.00 -10.97 -9.20
C LYS A 133 -6.23 -11.97 -8.36
N PHE A 134 -6.55 -13.25 -8.49
CA PHE A 134 -5.76 -14.32 -7.89
C PHE A 134 -4.58 -14.66 -8.79
N LYS A 135 -3.36 -14.67 -8.23
CA LYS A 135 -2.24 -15.34 -8.87
C LYS A 135 -2.29 -16.81 -8.48
N LEU A 136 -2.40 -17.72 -9.46
CA LEU A 136 -2.29 -19.15 -9.16
C LEU A 136 -0.89 -19.45 -8.62
N HIS A 137 -0.83 -20.23 -7.55
CA HIS A 137 0.43 -20.77 -7.05
C HIS A 137 1.13 -21.58 -8.17
N PRO A 138 2.47 -21.52 -8.34
CA PRO A 138 3.17 -22.19 -9.44
C PRO A 138 2.84 -23.70 -9.58
N ARG A 139 2.66 -24.38 -8.45
CA ARG A 139 2.29 -25.81 -8.42
C ARG A 139 0.89 -26.07 -9.02
N LEU A 140 -0.05 -25.14 -8.86
CA LEU A 140 -1.39 -25.23 -9.46
C LEU A 140 -1.37 -24.90 -10.96
N VAL A 141 -0.43 -24.06 -11.41
CA VAL A 141 -0.21 -23.76 -12.84
C VAL A 141 0.27 -25.00 -13.59
N GLN A 142 1.15 -25.80 -12.98
CA GLN A 142 1.65 -27.05 -13.56
C GLN A 142 0.52 -28.07 -13.77
N SER A 143 -0.33 -28.26 -12.76
CA SER A 143 -1.44 -29.21 -12.81
C SER A 143 -2.53 -28.81 -13.81
N ALA A 144 -2.81 -27.50 -13.95
CA ALA A 144 -3.74 -26.98 -14.95
C ALA A 144 -3.23 -27.16 -16.39
N ARG A 145 -1.91 -27.08 -16.61
CA ARG A 145 -1.27 -27.37 -17.91
C ARG A 145 -1.32 -28.86 -18.27
N ASN A 146 -1.20 -29.76 -17.29
CA ASN A 146 -1.23 -31.20 -17.55
C ASN A 146 -2.64 -31.72 -17.91
N ARG A 147 -3.72 -31.15 -17.35
CA ARG A 147 -5.08 -31.54 -17.75
C ARG A 147 -5.44 -31.16 -19.20
N ARG A 148 -4.86 -30.08 -19.74
CA ARG A 148 -5.08 -29.70 -21.15
C ARG A 148 -4.39 -30.64 -22.14
N ARG A 149 -3.29 -31.30 -21.76
CA ARG A 149 -2.59 -32.27 -22.61
C ARG A 149 -3.28 -33.63 -22.66
N ASN A 150 -3.93 -34.05 -21.57
CA ASN A 150 -4.60 -35.34 -21.55
C ASN A 150 -5.98 -35.33 -22.25
N ALA A 151 -6.52 -34.17 -22.62
CA ALA A 151 -7.79 -34.05 -23.35
C ALA A 151 -7.62 -34.09 -24.88
N THR A 152 -6.40 -34.26 -25.40
CA THR A 152 -6.09 -34.22 -26.84
C THR A 152 -5.60 -35.57 -27.41
N THR A 153 -5.73 -36.67 -26.66
CA THR A 153 -5.19 -37.99 -27.07
C THR A 153 -6.19 -39.15 -27.09
N ASP A 154 -7.49 -38.88 -27.04
CA ASP A 154 -8.51 -39.90 -27.35
C ASP A 154 -9.11 -39.59 -28.72
N HIS A 155 -8.53 -40.16 -29.78
CA HIS A 155 -9.15 -40.50 -31.07
C HIS A 155 -8.42 -41.71 -31.66
#